data_AF-A0A537E1C1-F1
#
_entry.id   AF-A0A537E1C1-F1
#
_cell.length_a   1.000
_cell.length_b   1.000
_cell.length_c   1.000
_cell.angle_alpha   90.00
_cell.angle_beta   90.00
_cell.angle_gamma   90.00
#
_symmetry.space_group_name_H-M   'P 1'
#
loop_
_entity.id
_entity.type
_entity.pdbx_description
1 polymer ?
#
loop_
_entity_poly.entity_id
_entity_poly.type
_entity_poly.pdbx_seq_one_letter_code
_entity_poly.pdbx_strand_id
1 'polypeptide(L)'
;MAIGTIGMMVLEGWDSVTSFYFMSLLATAEGPAQAPVTVGGKIFASVMAFLSIGAAISAITFTFGPLFGSILKEGFAYVEKGENKLKKELEHKDQTRSSTRPED
;
A
#
# COMPACT_ATOMS: atom_id res chain seq x y z
N MET A 1 -10.57 -13.77 -5.75
CA MET A 1 -11.95 -13.79 -5.25
C MET A 1 -12.83 -14.84 -5.89
N ALA A 2 -13.14 -14.77 -7.19
CA ALA A 2 -14.08 -15.70 -7.84
C ALA A 2 -13.77 -17.19 -7.59
N ILE A 3 -12.50 -17.61 -7.72
CA ILE A 3 -12.07 -19.00 -7.46
C ILE A 3 -12.34 -19.42 -6.01
N GLY A 4 -12.02 -18.55 -5.04
CA GLY A 4 -12.28 -18.79 -3.63
C GLY A 4 -13.77 -18.97 -3.35
N THR A 5 -14.59 -18.07 -3.89
CA THR A 5 -16.05 -18.10 -3.72
C THR A 5 -16.64 -19.39 -4.26
N ILE A 6 -16.31 -19.76 -5.50
CA ILE A 6 -16.81 -21.01 -6.12
C ILE A 6 -16.31 -22.24 -5.35
N GLY A 7 -15.04 -22.23 -4.92
CA GLY A 7 -14.47 -23.32 -4.12
C GLY A 7 -15.23 -23.55 -2.83
N MET A 8 -15.60 -22.48 -2.11
CA MET A 8 -16.40 -22.59 -0.89
C MET A 8 -17.84 -23.06 -1.17
N MET A 9 -18.46 -22.61 -2.27
CA MET A 9 -19.78 -23.11 -2.67
C MET A 9 -19.77 -24.62 -2.92
N VAL A 10 -18.74 -25.14 -3.58
CA VAL A 10 -18.64 -26.57 -3.90
C VAL A 10 -18.24 -27.41 -2.70
N LEU A 11 -17.28 -26.94 -1.89
CA LEU A 11 -16.72 -27.72 -0.78
C LEU A 11 -17.60 -27.69 0.48
N GLU A 12 -18.27 -26.56 0.75
CA GLU A 12 -19.10 -26.39 1.94
C GLU A 12 -20.61 -26.38 1.64
N GLY A 13 -21.01 -26.37 0.36
CA GLY A 13 -22.42 -26.29 -0.02
C GLY A 13 -23.06 -24.94 0.29
N TRP A 14 -22.26 -23.90 0.51
CA TRP A 14 -22.75 -22.55 0.83
C TRP A 14 -23.29 -21.84 -0.41
N ASP A 15 -24.21 -20.89 -0.19
CA ASP A 15 -24.68 -20.02 -1.27
C ASP A 15 -23.58 -19.03 -1.69
N SER A 16 -23.81 -18.35 -2.82
CA SER A 16 -22.83 -17.43 -3.41
C SER A 16 -22.53 -16.23 -2.52
N VAL A 17 -23.52 -15.72 -1.77
CA VAL A 17 -23.36 -14.54 -0.92
C VAL A 17 -22.53 -14.91 0.31
N THR A 18 -22.87 -16.00 0.99
CA THR A 18 -22.12 -16.49 2.16
C THR A 18 -20.68 -16.84 1.78
N SER A 19 -20.48 -17.50 0.65
CA SER A 19 -19.15 -17.86 0.15
C SER A 19 -18.31 -16.63 -0.21
N PHE A 20 -18.93 -15.62 -0.84
CA PHE A 20 -18.23 -14.38 -1.18
C PHE A 20 -17.89 -13.55 0.06
N TYR A 21 -18.83 -13.47 1.01
CA TYR A 21 -18.63 -12.79 2.27
C TYR A 21 -17.48 -13.42 3.07
N PHE A 22 -17.49 -14.75 3.23
CA PHE A 22 -16.38 -15.48 3.87
C PHE A 22 -15.04 -15.18 3.22
N MET A 23 -14.96 -15.23 1.89
CA MET A 23 -13.73 -14.94 1.17
C MET A 23 -13.25 -13.50 1.36
N SER A 24 -14.19 -12.55 1.49
CA SER A 24 -13.89 -11.15 1.77
C SER A 24 -13.25 -10.99 3.14
N LEU A 25 -13.85 -11.59 4.18
CA LEU A 25 -13.29 -11.62 5.54
C LEU A 25 -11.91 -12.29 5.60
N LEU A 26 -11.74 -13.36 4.82
CA LEU A 26 -10.48 -14.08 4.73
C LEU A 26 -9.38 -13.21 4.09
N ALA A 27 -9.71 -12.47 3.03
CA ALA A 27 -8.75 -11.61 2.33
C ALA A 27 -8.33 -10.38 3.14
N THR A 28 -9.23 -9.86 3.99
CA THR A 28 -8.96 -8.72 4.88
C THR A 28 -8.37 -9.14 6.23
N ALA A 29 -8.22 -10.45 6.46
CA ALA A 29 -7.79 -11.03 7.72
C ALA A 29 -8.68 -10.68 8.93
N GLU A 30 -9.97 -10.38 8.71
CA GLU A 30 -10.92 -10.12 9.82
C GLU A 30 -11.36 -11.42 10.54
N GLY A 31 -10.97 -12.58 10.01
CA GLY A 31 -11.38 -13.88 10.52
C GLY A 31 -12.82 -14.22 10.09
N PRO A 32 -13.14 -15.51 9.90
CA PRO A 32 -14.42 -15.87 9.30
C PRO A 32 -15.58 -15.79 10.31
N ALA A 33 -16.70 -15.19 9.89
CA ALA A 33 -17.95 -15.22 10.65
C ALA A 33 -18.49 -16.64 10.87
N GLN A 34 -18.15 -17.56 9.95
CA GLN A 34 -18.47 -18.98 10.02
C GLN A 34 -17.27 -19.80 9.55
N ALA A 35 -16.80 -20.73 10.38
CA ALA A 35 -15.70 -21.62 10.02
C ALA A 35 -16.16 -22.74 9.06
N PRO A 36 -15.35 -23.12 8.06
CA PRO A 36 -15.62 -24.28 7.22
C PRO A 36 -15.72 -25.55 8.07
N VAL A 37 -16.74 -26.37 7.81
CA VAL A 37 -16.98 -27.62 8.55
C VAL A 37 -16.31 -28.81 7.89
N THR A 38 -16.19 -28.81 6.56
CA THR A 38 -15.56 -29.93 5.84
C THR A 38 -14.04 -29.87 5.93
N VAL A 39 -13.41 -31.06 5.88
CA VAL A 39 -11.94 -31.15 5.82
C VAL A 39 -11.40 -30.45 4.58
N GLY A 40 -12.08 -30.62 3.44
CA GLY A 40 -11.71 -29.98 2.17
C GLY A 40 -11.77 -28.45 2.24
N GLY A 41 -12.86 -27.90 2.78
CA GLY A 41 -13.03 -26.45 2.94
C GLY A 41 -12.01 -25.83 3.90
N LYS A 42 -11.61 -26.54 4.97
CA LYS A 42 -10.55 -26.07 5.89
C LYS A 42 -9.19 -25.96 5.18
N ILE A 43 -8.80 -27.00 4.43
CA ILE A 43 -7.54 -27.00 3.67
C ILE A 43 -7.58 -25.93 2.59
N PHE A 44 -8.68 -25.86 1.84
CA PHE A 44 -8.86 -24.89 0.78
C PHE A 44 -8.83 -23.45 1.30
N ALA A 45 -9.57 -23.14 2.36
CA ALA A 45 -9.57 -21.82 2.99
C ALA A 45 -8.17 -21.44 3.49
N SER A 46 -7.41 -22.39 4.03
CA SER A 46 -6.04 -22.15 4.49
C SER A 46 -5.10 -21.76 3.33
N VAL A 47 -5.17 -22.47 2.20
CA VAL A 47 -4.41 -22.12 0.98
C VAL A 47 -4.85 -20.76 0.44
N MET A 48 -6.16 -20.54 0.38
CA MET A 48 -6.73 -19.29 -0.12
C MET A 48 -6.39 -18.09 0.77
N ALA A 49 -6.19 -18.27 2.07
CA ALA A 49 -5.78 -17.18 2.97
C ALA A 49 -4.43 -16.59 2.55
N PHE A 50 -3.43 -17.43 2.28
CA PHE A 50 -2.11 -16.99 1.82
C PHE A 50 -2.18 -16.28 0.46
N LEU A 51 -2.96 -16.82 -0.47
CA LEU A 51 -3.13 -16.21 -1.79
C LEU A 51 -3.91 -14.89 -1.73
N SER A 52 -4.93 -14.82 -0.89
CA SER A 52 -5.81 -13.65 -0.79
C SER A 52 -5.10 -12.45 -0.17
N ILE A 53 -4.29 -12.67 0.87
CA ILE A 53 -3.53 -11.59 1.50
C ILE A 53 -2.48 -11.03 0.54
N GLY A 54 -1.79 -11.90 -0.21
CA GLY A 54 -0.82 -11.48 -1.23
C GLY A 54 -1.49 -10.68 -2.35
N ALA A 55 -2.67 -11.13 -2.81
CA ALA A 55 -3.45 -10.40 -3.80
C ALA A 55 -3.94 -9.05 -3.27
N ALA A 56 -4.39 -8.97 -2.02
CA ALA A 56 -4.87 -7.73 -1.39
C ALA A 56 -3.74 -6.71 -1.27
N ILE A 57 -2.58 -7.09 -0.71
CA ILE A 57 -1.41 -6.21 -0.61
C ILE A 57 -0.99 -5.74 -1.99
N SER A 58 -0.87 -6.66 -2.96
CA SER A 58 -0.47 -6.33 -4.33
C SER A 58 -1.44 -5.36 -4.99
N ALA A 59 -2.75 -5.54 -4.81
CA ALA A 59 -3.77 -4.65 -5.36
C ALA A 59 -3.70 -3.25 -4.74
N ILE A 60 -3.52 -3.16 -3.42
CA ILE A 60 -3.35 -1.88 -2.72
C ILE A 60 -2.09 -1.19 -3.23
N THR A 61 -0.95 -1.88 -3.26
CA THR A 61 0.32 -1.33 -3.74
C THR A 61 0.24 -0.91 -5.21
N PHE A 62 -0.41 -1.69 -6.07
CA PHE A 62 -0.54 -1.34 -7.49
C PHE A 62 -1.48 -0.14 -7.70
N THR A 63 -2.57 -0.06 -6.95
CA THR A 63 -3.57 1.01 -7.08
C THR A 63 -3.05 2.33 -6.50
N PHE A 64 -2.48 2.29 -5.30
CA PHE A 64 -2.08 3.49 -4.56
C PHE A 64 -0.58 3.80 -4.66
N GLY A 65 0.25 2.84 -5.08
CA GLY A 65 1.69 3.05 -5.25
C GLY A 65 2.06 4.19 -6.20
N PRO A 66 1.43 4.32 -7.39
CA PRO A 66 1.67 5.45 -8.29
C PRO A 66 1.34 6.81 -7.66
N LEU A 67 0.25 6.86 -6.87
CA LEU A 67 -0.18 8.04 -6.13
C LEU A 67 0.82 8.41 -5.04
N PHE A 68 1.25 7.43 -4.24
CA PHE A 68 2.24 7.62 -3.19
C PHE A 68 3.59 8.08 -3.75
N GLY A 69 4.03 7.50 -4.88
CA GLY A 69 5.24 7.90 -5.58
C GLY A 69 5.18 9.34 -6.11
N SER A 70 4.01 9.78 -6.58
CA SER A 70 3.81 11.15 -7.08
C SER A 70 3.91 12.17 -5.94
N ILE A 71 3.27 11.89 -4.80
CA ILE A 71 3.34 12.73 -3.60
C ILE A 71 4.79 12.84 -3.08
N LEU A 72 5.51 11.72 -3.02
CA LEU A 72 6.91 11.72 -2.60
C LEU A 72 7.80 12.55 -3.53
N LYS A 73 7.65 12.41 -4.85
CA LYS A 73 8.41 13.19 -5.83
C LYS A 73 8.15 14.69 -5.69
N GLU A 74 6.90 15.08 -5.50
CA GLU A 74 6.52 16.48 -5.34
C GLU A 74 7.07 17.05 -4.02
N GLY A 75 7.04 16.26 -2.95
CA GLY A 75 7.70 16.59 -1.68
C GLY A 75 9.21 16.81 -1.83
N PHE A 76 9.92 15.90 -2.51
CA PHE A 76 11.35 16.06 -2.78
C PHE A 76 11.65 17.30 -3.62
N ALA A 77 10.88 17.54 -4.68
CA ALA A 77 11.05 18.73 -5.53
C ALA A 77 10.80 20.04 -4.77
N TYR A 78 9.88 20.04 -3.81
CA TYR A 78 9.62 21.20 -2.95
C TYR A 78 10.81 21.49 -2.02
N VAL A 79 11.36 20.45 -1.39
CA VAL A 79 12.54 20.55 -0.50
C VAL A 79 13.75 21.06 -1.28
N GLU A 80 14.02 20.50 -2.45
CA GLU A 80 15.17 20.88 -3.28
C GLU A 80 15.10 22.35 -3.74
N LYS A 81 13.89 22.83 -4.09
CA LYS A 81 13.66 24.26 -4.37
C LYS A 81 13.93 25.13 -3.15
N GLY A 82 13.52 24.69 -1.96
CA GLY A 82 13.79 25.37 -0.70
C GLY A 82 15.28 25.48 -0.42
N GLU A 83 16.01 24.38 -0.57
CA GLU A 83 17.46 24.31 -0.32
C GLU A 83 18.25 25.21 -1.29
N ASN A 84 17.90 25.19 -2.58
CA ASN A 84 18.54 26.04 -3.59
C ASN A 84 18.29 27.53 -3.35
N LYS A 85 17.11 27.91 -2.86
CA LYS A 85 16.80 29.30 -2.52
C LYS A 85 17.62 29.78 -1.32
N LEU A 86 17.77 28.92 -0.32
CA LEU A 86 18.56 29.17 0.88
C LEU A 86 20.07 29.29 0.56
N LYS A 87 20.60 28.42 -0.31
CA LYS A 87 21.99 28.52 -0.79
C LYS A 87 22.26 29.84 -1.51
N LYS A 88 21.37 30.26 -2.43
CA LYS A 88 21.52 31.53 -3.14
C LYS A 88 21.50 32.74 -2.21
N GLU A 89 20.63 32.74 -1.19
CA GLU A 89 20.64 33.81 -0.19
C GLU A 89 21.93 33.82 0.64
N LEU A 90 22.45 32.65 1.02
CA LEU A 90 23.72 32.55 1.76
C LEU A 90 24.90 33.04 0.92
N GLU A 91 25.02 32.61 -0.34
CA GLU A 91 26.07 33.05 -1.26
C GLU A 91 26.03 34.57 -1.50
N HIS A 92 24.83 35.12 -1.70
CA HIS A 92 24.67 36.57 -1.89
C HIS A 92 25.07 37.35 -0.63
N LYS A 93 24.69 36.85 0.55
CA LYS A 93 25.03 37.46 1.84
C LYS A 93 26.54 37.39 2.12
N ASP A 94 27.21 36.31 1.73
CA ASP A 94 28.65 36.15 1.91
C ASP A 94 29.45 37.05 0.96
N GLN A 95 29.05 37.18 -0.31
CA GLN A 95 29.62 38.14 -1.27
C GLN A 95 29.49 39.60 -0.80
N THR A 96 28.34 39.94 -0.22
CA THR A 96 28.12 41.31 0.30
C THR A 96 29.06 41.58 1.48
N ARG A 97 29.32 40.55 2.31
CA ARG A 97 30.20 40.62 3.48
C ARG A 97 31.69 40.62 3.13
N SER A 98 32.09 39.96 2.05
CA SER A 98 33.48 39.98 1.56
C SER A 98 33.82 41.31 0.87
N SER A 99 32.87 41.96 0.21
CA SER A 99 33.07 43.30 -0.40
C SER A 99 33.22 44.44 0.62
N THR A 100 32.86 44.21 1.89
CA THR A 100 32.91 45.19 2.98
C THR A 100 34.08 44.99 3.94
N ARG A 101 34.93 43.98 3.75
CA ARG A 101 36.24 43.90 4.41
C ARG A 101 37.27 44.58 3.51
N PRO A 102 37.84 45.73 3.91
CA PRO A 102 39.06 46.22 3.29
C PRO A 102 40.16 45.18 3.57
N GLU A 103 40.96 44.87 2.56
CA GLU A 103 42.26 44.24 2.79
C GLU A 103 43.10 45.25 3.59
N ASP A 104 43.35 44.93 4.86
CA ASP A 104 44.36 45.60 5.69
C ASP A 104 45.76 45.06 5.36
#